data_AF-A9P1M2-F1
#
_entry.id   AF-A9P1M2-F1
#
_cell.length_a   1.000
_cell.length_b   1.000
_cell.length_c   1.000
_cell.angle_alpha   90.00
_cell.angle_beta   90.00
_cell.angle_gamma   90.00
#
_symmetry.space_group_name_H-M   'P 1'
#
loop_
_entity.id
_entity.type
_entity.pdbx_description
1 polymer ?
#
loop_
_entity_poly.entity_id
_entity_poly.type
_entity_poly.pdbx_seq_one_letter_code
_entity_poly.pdbx_strand_id
1 'polypeptide(L)'
;MSEVKLYGDVVLRFVSKDGFEGPFLPNYEPVQSIPLSYGIIRVDHAVGNVEKLEEAVEYVAKFTGFHRFAEFTAEDVGTAESGLNSMVLASNNEMVLLPMNEPVFGTKRKSQIQTYLEHNEGPGLQHLALICSDIFSTLKEMRMRSDIGGFEFMPKPPPTYYKNLRNRVADILTEKQMEECDELGILVDRDDQGVLLQIFTKPIGDRPTIFIEIIQRVGCLLTDENGQAYQKGGCGGFGKGNFSELFKSIEEYEKTLEGRVQS
;
A
#
# COMPACT_ATOMS: atom_id res chain seq x y z
N MET A 1 24.19 -1.76 -13.76
CA MET A 1 22.76 -1.40 -13.55
C MET A 1 22.13 -1.24 -14.93
N SER A 2 20.89 -1.68 -15.08
CA SER A 2 20.10 -1.48 -16.30
C SER A 2 18.68 -1.06 -15.93
N GLU A 3 18.02 -0.38 -16.85
CA GLU A 3 16.66 0.15 -16.67
C GLU A 3 15.81 -0.19 -17.88
N VAL A 4 14.56 -0.50 -17.62
CA VAL A 4 13.51 -0.64 -18.62
C VAL A 4 12.30 0.17 -18.18
N LYS A 5 11.53 0.70 -19.13
CA LYS A 5 10.28 1.38 -18.80
C LYS A 5 9.32 0.38 -18.15
N LEU A 6 8.64 0.82 -17.09
CA LEU A 6 7.62 0.03 -16.41
C LEU A 6 6.23 0.49 -16.83
N TYR A 7 5.87 1.73 -16.52
CA TYR A 7 4.66 2.42 -17.00
C TYR A 7 4.89 3.94 -16.92
N GLY A 8 4.33 4.70 -17.87
CA GLY A 8 4.60 6.14 -17.98
C GLY A 8 6.10 6.43 -18.06
N ASP A 9 6.58 7.28 -17.15
CA ASP A 9 8.00 7.62 -17.00
C ASP A 9 8.70 6.86 -15.85
N VAL A 10 8.02 5.91 -15.21
CA VAL A 10 8.59 5.05 -14.18
C VAL A 10 9.45 3.96 -14.83
N VAL A 11 10.65 3.72 -14.27
CA VAL A 11 11.55 2.64 -14.71
C VAL A 11 11.62 1.52 -13.69
N LEU A 12 11.68 0.29 -14.18
CA LEU A 12 12.12 -0.87 -13.41
C LEU A 12 13.63 -0.99 -13.55
N ARG A 13 14.33 -0.87 -12.42
CA ARG A 13 15.80 -0.85 -12.36
C ARG A 13 16.33 -2.17 -11.81
N PHE A 14 17.21 -2.81 -12.57
CA PHE A 14 17.89 -4.03 -12.14
C PHE A 14 19.25 -3.72 -11.52
N VAL A 15 19.45 -4.23 -10.30
CA VAL A 15 20.69 -4.10 -9.54
C VAL A 15 21.18 -5.49 -9.16
N SER A 16 22.38 -5.85 -9.64
CA SER A 16 23.12 -7.02 -9.18
C SER A 16 24.34 -6.53 -8.41
N LYS A 17 24.61 -7.12 -7.24
CA LYS A 17 25.73 -6.73 -6.39
C LYS A 17 27.04 -7.43 -6.73
N ASP A 18 27.04 -8.61 -7.33
CA ASP A 18 28.25 -9.38 -7.71
C ASP A 18 29.45 -9.21 -6.75
N GLY A 19 29.26 -9.57 -5.47
CA GLY A 19 30.31 -9.47 -4.44
C GLY A 19 30.61 -8.06 -3.91
N PHE A 20 29.89 -7.03 -4.36
CA PHE A 20 30.03 -5.66 -3.86
C PHE A 20 29.46 -5.52 -2.44
N GLU A 21 30.35 -5.18 -1.49
CA GLU A 21 30.03 -4.97 -0.07
C GLU A 21 29.94 -3.50 0.35
N GLY A 22 29.96 -2.57 -0.62
CA GLY A 22 29.84 -1.15 -0.33
C GLY A 22 28.47 -0.76 0.26
N PRO A 23 28.33 0.45 0.80
CA PRO A 23 27.18 0.85 1.62
C PRO A 23 25.85 0.89 0.85
N PHE A 24 25.90 1.14 -0.47
CA PHE A 24 24.72 1.14 -1.33
C PHE A 24 25.06 0.75 -2.78
N LEU A 25 25.69 1.67 -3.52
CA LEU A 25 26.20 1.49 -4.88
C LEU A 25 27.63 2.06 -4.98
N PRO A 26 28.42 1.72 -6.00
CA PRO A 26 29.73 2.33 -6.20
C PRO A 26 29.66 3.86 -6.16
N ASN A 27 30.65 4.49 -5.52
CA ASN A 27 30.77 5.94 -5.32
C ASN A 27 29.76 6.57 -4.33
N TYR A 28 28.97 5.78 -3.62
CA TYR A 28 28.22 6.27 -2.45
C TYR A 28 29.09 6.18 -1.19
N GLU A 29 29.10 7.25 -0.42
CA GLU A 29 29.83 7.34 0.85
C GLU A 29 28.91 7.04 2.04
N PRO A 30 29.40 6.35 3.09
CA PRO A 30 28.62 6.13 4.30
C PRO A 30 28.40 7.45 5.03
N VAL A 31 27.15 7.70 5.46
CA VAL A 31 26.79 8.87 6.26
C VAL A 31 26.62 8.44 7.71
N GLN A 32 27.27 9.17 8.63
CA GLN A 32 26.98 9.05 10.06
C GLN A 32 25.70 9.81 10.37
N SER A 33 24.65 9.10 10.80
CA SER A 33 23.39 9.68 11.23
C SER A 33 22.99 9.14 12.60
N ILE A 34 22.11 9.87 13.28
CA ILE A 34 21.43 9.33 14.46
C ILE A 34 20.56 8.17 13.96
N PRO A 35 20.69 6.95 14.53
CA PRO A 35 19.92 5.80 14.09
C PRO A 35 18.45 6.00 14.45
N LEU A 36 17.70 6.63 13.55
CA LEU A 36 16.28 6.87 13.67
C LEU A 36 15.54 5.75 12.95
N SER A 37 14.80 4.96 13.69
CA SER A 37 13.88 3.99 13.14
C SER A 37 12.61 3.97 13.96
N TYR A 38 11.47 3.93 13.26
CA TYR A 38 10.16 3.71 13.88
C TYR A 38 9.69 2.26 13.74
N GLY A 39 10.55 1.35 13.27
CA GLY A 39 10.21 -0.07 13.08
C GLY A 39 9.79 -0.46 11.67
N ILE A 40 9.95 0.41 10.67
CA ILE A 40 9.78 0.05 9.25
C ILE A 40 10.94 -0.85 8.81
N ILE A 41 10.64 -1.95 8.13
CA ILE A 41 11.63 -3.01 7.82
C ILE A 41 11.90 -3.21 6.33
N ARG A 42 10.88 -3.15 5.46
CA ARG A 42 11.02 -3.33 4.00
C ARG A 42 9.82 -2.76 3.25
N VAL A 43 9.94 -2.65 1.93
CA VAL A 43 8.80 -2.47 1.03
C VAL A 43 8.05 -3.80 0.92
N ASP A 44 6.72 -3.75 1.06
CA ASP A 44 5.85 -4.91 0.85
C ASP A 44 5.40 -5.01 -0.60
N HIS A 45 4.88 -3.91 -1.13
CA HIS A 45 4.45 -3.80 -2.52
C HIS A 45 4.49 -2.35 -3.01
N ALA A 46 4.50 -2.16 -4.33
CA ALA A 46 4.55 -0.86 -4.98
C ALA A 46 3.51 -0.79 -6.09
N VAL A 47 2.56 0.14 -5.98
CA VAL A 47 1.35 0.17 -6.81
C VAL A 47 1.41 1.24 -7.88
N GLY A 48 1.17 0.84 -9.13
CA GLY A 48 1.06 1.75 -10.27
C GLY A 48 -0.39 2.06 -10.64
N ASN A 49 -0.66 3.28 -11.09
CA ASN A 49 -1.90 3.63 -11.78
C ASN A 49 -1.62 3.77 -13.27
N VAL A 50 -2.45 3.15 -14.10
CA VAL A 50 -2.36 3.14 -15.56
C VAL A 50 -3.73 3.43 -16.17
N GLU A 51 -3.75 3.84 -17.44
CA GLU A 51 -5.00 4.11 -18.16
C GLU A 51 -5.75 2.83 -18.54
N LYS A 52 -4.99 1.77 -18.86
CA LYS A 52 -5.51 0.46 -19.29
C LYS A 52 -4.71 -0.64 -18.63
N LEU A 53 -5.36 -1.39 -17.75
CA LEU A 53 -4.73 -2.38 -16.89
C LEU A 53 -4.16 -3.54 -17.68
N GLU A 54 -4.98 -4.17 -18.53
CA GLU A 54 -4.59 -5.40 -19.22
C GLU A 54 -3.37 -5.19 -20.14
N GLU A 55 -3.33 -4.09 -20.89
CA GLU A 55 -2.17 -3.74 -21.74
C GLU A 55 -0.88 -3.56 -20.91
N ALA A 56 -0.97 -2.88 -19.76
CA ALA A 56 0.18 -2.66 -18.89
C ALA A 56 0.64 -3.96 -18.19
N VAL A 57 -0.30 -4.76 -17.70
CA VAL A 57 -0.05 -6.06 -17.06
C VAL A 57 0.63 -7.01 -18.04
N GLU A 58 0.10 -7.16 -19.24
CA GLU A 58 0.69 -8.03 -20.28
C GLU A 58 2.10 -7.56 -20.66
N TYR A 59 2.30 -6.25 -20.81
CA TYR A 59 3.62 -5.68 -21.09
C TYR A 59 4.63 -6.09 -20.02
N VAL A 60 4.32 -5.82 -18.74
CA VAL A 60 5.23 -6.10 -17.61
C VAL A 60 5.46 -7.60 -17.43
N ALA A 61 4.39 -8.39 -17.43
CA ALA A 61 4.47 -9.84 -17.28
C ALA A 61 5.31 -10.49 -18.39
N LYS A 62 5.18 -10.01 -19.64
CA LYS A 62 5.90 -10.58 -20.79
C LYS A 62 7.42 -10.43 -20.69
N PHE A 63 7.93 -9.28 -20.26
CA PHE A 63 9.38 -9.07 -20.20
C PHE A 63 10.01 -9.54 -18.88
N THR A 64 9.23 -9.58 -17.79
CA THR A 64 9.73 -10.04 -16.47
C THR A 64 9.54 -11.54 -16.25
N GLY A 65 8.50 -12.13 -16.84
CA GLY A 65 8.01 -13.46 -16.49
C GLY A 65 7.21 -13.51 -15.18
N PHE A 66 6.87 -12.37 -14.59
CA PHE A 66 6.04 -12.32 -13.37
C PHE A 66 4.65 -12.91 -13.63
N HIS A 67 4.11 -13.63 -12.65
CA HIS A 67 2.78 -14.22 -12.75
C HIS A 67 1.71 -13.33 -12.10
N ARG A 68 0.47 -13.49 -12.55
CA ARG A 68 -0.70 -12.88 -11.90
C ARG A 68 -0.93 -13.56 -10.56
N PHE A 69 -0.96 -12.77 -9.49
CA PHE A 69 -1.03 -13.24 -8.12
C PHE A 69 -2.42 -13.03 -7.50
N ALA A 70 -3.01 -11.85 -7.70
CA ALA A 70 -4.33 -11.50 -7.18
C ALA A 70 -5.01 -10.48 -8.10
N GLU A 71 -6.34 -10.50 -8.12
CA GLU A 71 -7.18 -9.59 -8.90
C GLU A 71 -8.28 -8.99 -8.02
N PHE A 72 -8.59 -7.73 -8.26
CA PHE A 72 -9.70 -7.04 -7.63
C PHE A 72 -10.48 -6.27 -8.69
N THR A 73 -11.76 -6.55 -8.83
CA THR A 73 -12.63 -5.85 -9.78
C THR A 73 -13.46 -4.78 -9.08
N ALA A 74 -14.10 -3.89 -9.83
CA ALA A 74 -15.01 -2.90 -9.22
C ALA A 74 -16.17 -3.54 -8.44
N GLU A 75 -16.58 -4.77 -8.77
CA GLU A 75 -17.58 -5.51 -7.98
C GLU A 75 -17.04 -5.93 -6.61
N ASP A 76 -15.72 -6.14 -6.52
CA ASP A 76 -15.04 -6.59 -5.32
C ASP A 76 -14.68 -5.45 -4.37
N VAL A 77 -14.22 -4.31 -4.92
CA VAL A 77 -13.57 -3.24 -4.15
C VAL A 77 -14.17 -1.85 -4.39
N GLY A 78 -15.13 -1.72 -5.30
CA GLY A 78 -15.80 -0.45 -5.58
C GLY A 78 -16.65 0.05 -4.41
N THR A 79 -16.84 1.37 -4.35
CA THR A 79 -17.89 1.98 -3.52
C THR A 79 -19.20 2.01 -4.30
N ALA A 80 -20.29 2.43 -3.65
CA ALA A 80 -21.54 2.69 -4.35
C ALA A 80 -21.44 3.84 -5.37
N GLU A 81 -20.33 4.59 -5.36
CA GLU A 81 -20.13 5.82 -6.14
C GLU A 81 -18.94 5.75 -7.10
N SER A 82 -17.90 4.95 -6.85
CA SER A 82 -16.69 4.85 -7.67
C SER A 82 -16.09 3.43 -7.67
N GLY A 83 -15.15 3.15 -8.57
CA GLY A 83 -14.50 1.84 -8.66
C GLY A 83 -13.13 1.88 -9.33
N LEU A 84 -12.41 0.77 -9.19
CA LEU A 84 -11.19 0.46 -9.91
C LEU A 84 -11.15 -1.02 -10.28
N ASN A 85 -10.33 -1.38 -11.25
CA ASN A 85 -9.83 -2.74 -11.40
C ASN A 85 -8.35 -2.77 -11.05
N SER A 86 -7.89 -3.84 -10.40
CA SER A 86 -6.51 -4.01 -9.96
C SER A 86 -6.02 -5.43 -10.24
N MET A 87 -4.76 -5.54 -10.66
CA MET A 87 -4.07 -6.80 -10.87
C MET A 87 -2.70 -6.74 -10.21
N VAL A 88 -2.37 -7.76 -9.41
CA VAL A 88 -1.07 -7.91 -8.76
C VAL A 88 -0.19 -8.84 -9.56
N LEU A 89 0.95 -8.33 -10.03
CA LEU A 89 2.04 -9.16 -10.55
C LEU A 89 3.04 -9.51 -9.45
N ALA A 90 3.54 -10.74 -9.46
CA ALA A 90 4.49 -11.25 -8.48
C ALA A 90 5.71 -11.93 -9.11
N SER A 91 6.86 -11.83 -8.44
CA SER A 91 8.01 -12.69 -8.70
C SER A 91 7.71 -14.15 -8.32
N ASN A 92 8.53 -15.10 -8.79
CA ASN A 92 8.34 -16.55 -8.52
C ASN A 92 8.19 -16.91 -7.03
N ASN A 93 8.89 -16.20 -6.14
CA ASN A 93 8.81 -16.40 -4.69
C ASN A 93 7.80 -15.46 -4.00
N GLU A 94 7.07 -14.66 -4.78
CA GLU A 94 6.01 -13.75 -4.33
C GLU A 94 6.47 -12.67 -3.34
N MET A 95 7.78 -12.39 -3.31
CA MET A 95 8.36 -11.35 -2.44
C MET A 95 8.44 -9.97 -3.11
N VAL A 96 8.42 -9.92 -4.45
CA VAL A 96 8.31 -8.68 -5.21
C VAL A 96 6.90 -8.62 -5.76
N LEU A 97 6.12 -7.64 -5.28
CA LEU A 97 4.71 -7.47 -5.60
C LEU A 97 4.50 -6.10 -6.27
N LEU A 98 3.99 -6.12 -7.50
CA LEU A 98 3.73 -4.93 -8.32
C LEU A 98 2.24 -4.89 -8.74
N PRO A 99 1.35 -4.39 -7.86
CA PRO A 99 -0.02 -4.10 -8.24
C PRO A 99 -0.11 -2.97 -9.27
N MET A 100 -1.07 -3.08 -10.18
CA MET A 100 -1.45 -2.02 -11.12
C MET A 100 -2.95 -1.82 -11.09
N ASN A 101 -3.40 -0.56 -11.20
CA ASN A 101 -4.82 -0.21 -11.21
C ASN A 101 -5.21 0.55 -12.48
N GLU A 102 -6.46 0.38 -12.91
CA GLU A 102 -7.13 1.25 -13.90
C GLU A 102 -8.41 1.86 -13.34
N PRO A 103 -8.84 3.03 -13.85
CA PRO A 103 -10.12 3.61 -13.49
C PRO A 103 -11.29 2.83 -14.11
N VAL A 104 -12.38 2.70 -13.36
CA VAL A 104 -13.67 2.30 -13.92
C VAL A 104 -14.49 3.54 -14.25
N PHE A 105 -14.96 3.63 -15.50
CA PHE A 105 -15.77 4.74 -16.00
C PHE A 105 -17.27 4.47 -15.88
N GLY A 106 -18.07 5.53 -15.95
CA GLY A 106 -19.54 5.43 -15.90
C GLY A 106 -20.12 5.29 -14.48
N THR A 107 -19.30 5.47 -13.45
CA THR A 107 -19.71 5.51 -12.03
C THR A 107 -20.26 6.89 -11.65
N LYS A 108 -20.98 6.99 -10.52
CA LYS A 108 -21.62 8.25 -10.08
C LYS A 108 -20.60 9.35 -9.76
N ARG A 109 -19.47 8.95 -9.18
CA ARG A 109 -18.29 9.76 -8.94
C ARG A 109 -17.16 9.32 -9.84
N LYS A 110 -16.25 10.24 -10.06
CA LYS A 110 -15.00 9.98 -10.74
C LYS A 110 -14.15 9.02 -9.92
N SER A 111 -13.52 8.04 -10.58
CA SER A 111 -12.55 7.15 -9.95
C SER A 111 -11.35 7.95 -9.44
N GLN A 112 -10.91 7.67 -8.22
CA GLN A 112 -9.66 8.19 -7.65
C GLN A 112 -8.44 7.87 -8.52
N ILE A 113 -8.48 6.78 -9.29
CA ILE A 113 -7.43 6.43 -10.25
C ILE A 113 -7.41 7.44 -11.41
N GLN A 114 -8.59 7.87 -11.88
CA GLN A 114 -8.70 8.93 -12.87
C GLN A 114 -8.25 10.29 -12.30
N THR A 115 -8.61 10.60 -11.05
CA THR A 115 -8.13 11.81 -10.36
C THR A 115 -6.61 11.82 -10.26
N TYR A 116 -6.00 10.68 -9.91
CA TYR A 116 -4.54 10.52 -9.92
C TYR A 116 -3.96 10.80 -11.31
N LEU A 117 -4.47 10.14 -12.37
CA LEU A 117 -3.90 10.26 -13.72
C LEU A 117 -3.94 11.71 -14.23
N GLU A 118 -4.99 12.47 -13.91
CA GLU A 118 -5.07 13.87 -14.30
C GLU A 118 -4.09 14.77 -13.54
N HIS A 119 -3.94 14.59 -12.23
CA HIS A 119 -3.02 15.40 -11.44
C HIS A 119 -1.56 14.98 -11.61
N ASN A 120 -1.32 13.70 -11.93
CA ASN A 120 0.01 13.15 -12.22
C ASN A 120 0.39 13.34 -13.70
N GLU A 121 -0.53 13.79 -14.55
CA GLU A 121 -0.34 13.96 -16.00
C GLU A 121 0.03 12.64 -16.71
N GLY A 122 -0.57 11.53 -16.27
CA GLY A 122 -0.40 10.21 -16.86
C GLY A 122 -0.06 9.10 -15.84
N PRO A 123 0.32 7.90 -16.32
CA PRO A 123 0.63 6.76 -15.47
C PRO A 123 1.79 7.01 -14.50
N GLY A 124 1.74 6.41 -13.32
CA GLY A 124 2.78 6.58 -12.31
C GLY A 124 2.56 5.74 -11.06
N LEU A 125 3.49 5.88 -10.11
CA LEU A 125 3.44 5.15 -8.84
C LEU A 125 2.50 5.85 -7.86
N GLN A 126 1.41 5.18 -7.50
CA GLN A 126 0.39 5.70 -6.59
C GLN A 126 0.80 5.56 -5.14
N HIS A 127 1.23 4.37 -4.71
CA HIS A 127 1.63 4.20 -3.33
C HIS A 127 2.71 3.14 -3.14
N LEU A 128 3.43 3.30 -2.02
CA LEU A 128 4.37 2.32 -1.48
C LEU A 128 3.81 1.80 -0.17
N ALA A 129 3.67 0.48 -0.07
CA ALA A 129 3.36 -0.17 1.18
C ALA A 129 4.66 -0.54 1.91
N LEU A 130 4.81 -0.04 3.12
CA LEU A 130 5.96 -0.23 3.98
C LEU A 130 5.55 -1.12 5.14
N ILE A 131 6.14 -2.31 5.20
CA ILE A 131 5.88 -3.23 6.31
C ILE A 131 6.73 -2.82 7.52
N CYS A 132 6.14 -2.95 8.70
CA CYS A 132 6.76 -2.70 9.99
C CYS A 132 6.60 -3.91 10.93
N SER A 133 7.45 -3.97 11.96
CA SER A 133 7.41 -5.05 12.96
C SER A 133 6.36 -4.84 14.05
N ASP A 134 6.02 -3.57 14.33
CA ASP A 134 5.00 -3.17 15.31
C ASP A 134 4.32 -1.87 14.86
N ILE A 135 3.21 -2.02 14.13
CA ILE A 135 2.44 -0.92 13.56
C ILE A 135 1.92 0.05 14.61
N PHE A 136 1.62 -0.42 15.83
CA PHE A 136 1.11 0.44 16.89
C PHE A 136 2.19 1.44 17.33
N SER A 137 3.40 0.93 17.61
CA SER A 137 4.55 1.78 17.96
C SER A 137 4.98 2.66 16.78
N THR A 138 5.04 2.11 15.57
CA THR A 138 5.39 2.87 14.35
C THR A 138 4.45 4.06 14.14
N LEU A 139 3.14 3.84 14.25
CA LEU A 139 2.16 4.91 14.02
C LEU A 139 2.13 5.94 15.14
N LYS A 140 2.33 5.54 16.40
CA LYS A 140 2.50 6.50 17.50
C LYS A 140 3.66 7.45 17.22
N GLU A 141 4.82 6.91 16.81
CA GLU A 141 5.97 7.74 16.43
C GLU A 141 5.70 8.63 15.23
N MET A 142 5.10 8.11 14.16
CA MET A 142 4.78 8.91 12.97
C MET A 142 3.79 10.03 13.28
N ARG A 143 2.72 9.74 14.05
CA ARG A 143 1.68 10.72 14.41
C ARG A 143 2.21 11.83 15.33
N MET A 144 3.12 11.53 16.25
CA MET A 144 3.76 12.57 17.10
C MET A 144 4.51 13.64 16.28
N ARG A 145 4.83 13.34 15.02
CA ARG A 145 5.57 14.25 14.14
C ARG A 145 4.69 14.92 13.09
N SER A 146 3.43 14.51 12.92
CA SER A 146 2.53 15.05 11.89
C SER A 146 2.45 16.58 11.95
N ASP A 147 2.26 17.16 13.14
CA ASP A 147 2.07 18.61 13.32
C ASP A 147 3.38 19.43 13.22
N ILE A 148 4.53 18.77 13.06
CA ILE A 148 5.85 19.41 12.97
C ILE A 148 6.59 19.05 11.67
N GLY A 149 5.84 18.71 10.61
CA GLY A 149 6.37 18.43 9.27
C GLY A 149 6.52 16.94 8.94
N GLY A 150 5.94 16.06 9.75
CA GLY A 150 5.77 14.64 9.43
C GLY A 150 4.57 14.40 8.51
N PHE A 151 4.21 13.12 8.33
CA PHE A 151 3.09 12.74 7.48
C PHE A 151 1.77 12.75 8.25
N GLU A 152 0.71 13.18 7.57
CA GLU A 152 -0.67 13.06 8.06
C GLU A 152 -1.30 11.76 7.56
N PHE A 153 -2.30 11.25 8.28
CA PHE A 153 -3.01 10.02 7.94
C PHE A 153 -4.44 10.29 7.51
N MET A 154 -5.00 9.35 6.76
CA MET A 154 -6.41 9.37 6.40
C MET A 154 -7.31 9.38 7.65
N PRO A 155 -8.52 9.99 7.56
CA PRO A 155 -9.47 9.99 8.67
C PRO A 155 -9.77 8.57 9.16
N LYS A 156 -9.97 8.42 10.46
CA LYS A 156 -10.32 7.12 11.02
C LYS A 156 -11.72 6.69 10.57
N PRO A 157 -11.95 5.38 10.33
CA PRO A 157 -13.28 4.83 10.09
C PRO A 157 -14.27 5.14 11.23
N PRO A 158 -15.58 5.09 10.97
CA PRO A 158 -16.59 5.28 11.99
C PRO A 158 -16.50 4.18 13.07
N PRO A 159 -16.91 4.44 14.33
CA PRO A 159 -16.87 3.45 15.41
C PRO A 159 -17.60 2.13 15.12
N THR A 160 -18.59 2.16 14.22
CA THR A 160 -19.31 0.96 13.74
C THR A 160 -18.39 -0.02 13.02
N TYR A 161 -17.34 0.45 12.35
CA TYR A 161 -16.31 -0.38 11.71
C TYR A 161 -15.64 -1.29 12.75
N TYR A 162 -15.07 -0.71 13.81
CA TYR A 162 -14.37 -1.48 14.85
C TYR A 162 -15.31 -2.40 15.64
N LYS A 163 -16.56 -1.95 15.87
CA LYS A 163 -17.57 -2.80 16.50
C LYS A 163 -17.87 -4.06 15.68
N ASN A 164 -17.96 -3.93 14.35
CA ASN A 164 -18.20 -5.07 13.45
C ASN A 164 -16.95 -5.94 13.28
N LEU A 165 -15.77 -5.33 13.31
CA LEU A 165 -14.48 -6.00 13.18
C LEU A 165 -14.17 -6.89 14.38
N ARG A 166 -14.51 -6.48 15.62
CA ARG A 166 -14.19 -7.22 16.86
C ARG A 166 -14.44 -8.72 16.74
N ASN A 167 -15.61 -9.14 16.25
CA ASN A 167 -15.94 -10.55 16.14
C ASN A 167 -15.13 -11.32 15.07
N ARG A 168 -14.61 -10.63 14.05
CA ARG A 168 -13.85 -11.24 12.94
C ARG A 168 -12.40 -11.54 13.30
N VAL A 169 -11.83 -10.86 14.30
CA VAL A 169 -10.39 -10.92 14.61
C VAL A 169 -10.08 -11.16 16.10
N ALA A 170 -11.10 -11.43 16.93
CA ALA A 170 -10.95 -11.60 18.38
C ALA A 170 -10.01 -12.75 18.82
N ASP A 171 -9.80 -13.74 17.95
CA ASP A 171 -8.88 -14.87 18.17
C ASP A 171 -7.42 -14.53 17.85
N ILE A 172 -7.16 -13.37 17.23
CA ILE A 172 -5.81 -12.95 16.78
C ILE A 172 -5.39 -11.64 17.44
N LEU A 173 -6.30 -10.67 17.55
CA LEU A 173 -6.06 -9.39 18.21
C LEU A 173 -6.70 -9.38 19.59
N THR A 174 -5.92 -9.00 20.59
CA THR A 174 -6.42 -8.76 21.95
C THR A 174 -7.34 -7.53 21.99
N GLU A 175 -8.20 -7.43 23.00
CA GLU A 175 -9.09 -6.27 23.15
C GLU A 175 -8.31 -4.95 23.22
N LYS A 176 -7.15 -4.93 23.89
CA LYS A 176 -6.27 -3.75 23.93
C LYS A 176 -5.77 -3.37 22.54
N GLN A 177 -5.36 -4.35 21.72
CA GLN A 177 -4.93 -4.08 20.35
C GLN A 177 -6.09 -3.57 19.48
N MET A 178 -7.31 -4.06 19.71
CA MET A 178 -8.50 -3.54 19.05
C MET A 178 -8.81 -2.09 19.42
N GLU A 179 -8.64 -1.72 20.70
CA GLU A 179 -8.73 -0.32 21.17
C GLU A 179 -7.66 0.54 20.49
N GLU A 180 -6.41 0.08 20.44
CA GLU A 180 -5.33 0.80 19.76
C GLU A 180 -5.58 0.94 18.25
N CYS A 181 -6.20 -0.04 17.60
CA CYS A 181 -6.63 0.08 16.20
C CYS A 181 -7.65 1.21 16.01
N ASP A 182 -8.65 1.35 16.89
CA ASP A 182 -9.63 2.46 16.84
C ASP A 182 -8.96 3.81 17.07
N GLU A 183 -8.16 3.92 18.12
CA GLU A 183 -7.44 5.15 18.48
C GLU A 183 -6.53 5.64 17.36
N LEU A 184 -5.79 4.72 16.72
CA LEU A 184 -4.83 5.04 15.68
C LEU A 184 -5.43 5.07 14.27
N GLY A 185 -6.69 4.67 14.09
CA GLY A 185 -7.35 4.63 12.80
C GLY A 185 -6.87 3.50 11.89
N ILE A 186 -6.42 2.38 12.45
CA ILE A 186 -5.86 1.24 11.73
C ILE A 186 -6.98 0.38 11.15
N LEU A 187 -6.91 0.15 9.84
CA LEU A 187 -7.78 -0.80 9.14
C LEU A 187 -7.24 -2.22 9.32
N VAL A 188 -8.13 -3.18 9.54
CA VAL A 188 -7.78 -4.58 9.74
C VAL A 188 -8.59 -5.44 8.79
N ASP A 189 -7.88 -6.23 7.97
CA ASP A 189 -8.49 -7.28 7.17
C ASP A 189 -7.98 -8.65 7.59
N ARG A 190 -8.77 -9.68 7.29
CA ARG A 190 -8.44 -11.07 7.59
C ARG A 190 -8.83 -11.95 6.41
N ASP A 191 -7.89 -12.79 6.00
CA ASP A 191 -8.13 -13.89 5.08
C ASP A 191 -7.96 -15.25 5.80
N ASP A 192 -8.02 -16.34 5.04
CA ASP A 192 -7.89 -17.71 5.57
C ASP A 192 -6.48 -18.02 6.11
N GLN A 193 -5.47 -17.22 5.79
CA GLN A 193 -4.05 -17.48 6.08
C GLN A 193 -3.47 -16.54 7.16
N GLY A 194 -4.03 -15.34 7.32
CA GLY A 194 -3.52 -14.34 8.24
C GLY A 194 -4.37 -13.07 8.36
N VAL A 195 -3.80 -12.10 9.07
CA VAL A 195 -4.39 -10.79 9.33
C VAL A 195 -3.48 -9.70 8.79
N LEU A 196 -4.07 -8.71 8.16
CA LEU A 196 -3.41 -7.52 7.64
C LEU A 196 -3.89 -6.30 8.42
N LEU A 197 -2.98 -5.63 9.12
CA LEU A 197 -3.17 -4.31 9.69
C LEU A 197 -2.58 -3.30 8.70
N GLN A 198 -3.32 -2.24 8.39
CA GLN A 198 -2.88 -1.23 7.42
C GLN A 198 -3.42 0.16 7.75
N ILE A 199 -2.71 1.19 7.33
CA ILE A 199 -3.19 2.58 7.34
C ILE A 199 -2.53 3.36 6.22
N PHE A 200 -3.23 4.37 5.72
CA PHE A 200 -2.79 5.20 4.61
C PHE A 200 -2.48 6.61 5.07
N THR A 201 -1.40 7.18 4.57
CA THR A 201 -1.13 8.61 4.69
C THR A 201 -2.07 9.39 3.78
N LYS A 202 -2.22 10.68 4.05
CA LYS A 202 -2.59 11.65 3.01
C LYS A 202 -1.49 11.70 1.93
N PRO A 203 -1.73 12.36 0.78
CA PRO A 203 -0.68 12.57 -0.22
C PRO A 203 0.57 13.17 0.42
N ILE A 204 1.75 12.63 0.06
CA ILE A 204 3.03 13.04 0.66
C ILE A 204 3.66 14.27 0.00
N GLY A 205 2.98 14.83 -1.01
CA GLY A 205 3.33 16.09 -1.67
C GLY A 205 2.07 16.89 -1.99
N ASP A 206 2.23 17.95 -2.77
CA ASP A 206 1.15 18.93 -3.00
C ASP A 206 -0.04 18.38 -3.80
N ARG A 207 0.22 17.42 -4.70
CA ARG A 207 -0.80 16.86 -5.60
C ARG A 207 -1.46 15.64 -4.96
N PRO A 208 -2.76 15.39 -5.19
CA PRO A 208 -3.47 14.19 -4.74
C PRO A 208 -3.05 12.95 -5.56
N THR A 209 -1.78 12.57 -5.43
CA THR A 209 -1.11 11.55 -6.26
C THR A 209 -0.48 10.48 -5.38
N ILE A 210 0.80 10.61 -5.06
CA ILE A 210 1.53 9.62 -4.28
C ILE A 210 1.20 9.69 -2.79
N PHE A 211 0.95 8.53 -2.17
CA PHE A 211 0.82 8.37 -0.72
C PHE A 211 1.57 7.12 -0.23
N ILE A 212 1.63 6.92 1.08
CA ILE A 212 2.29 5.77 1.71
C ILE A 212 1.24 4.94 2.45
N GLU A 213 1.38 3.62 2.37
CA GLU A 213 0.68 2.68 3.23
C GLU A 213 1.67 2.12 4.26
N ILE A 214 1.28 2.09 5.54
CA ILE A 214 2.04 1.40 6.59
C ILE A 214 1.28 0.13 6.93
N ILE A 215 1.95 -1.02 6.87
CA ILE A 215 1.31 -2.32 7.09
C ILE A 215 2.04 -3.18 8.12
N GLN A 216 1.29 -4.11 8.70
CA GLN A 216 1.82 -5.25 9.43
C GLN A 216 0.98 -6.49 9.08
N ARG A 217 1.65 -7.57 8.72
CA ARG A 217 1.03 -8.87 8.44
C ARG A 217 1.25 -9.80 9.62
N VAL A 218 0.22 -10.50 10.05
CA VAL A 218 0.25 -11.47 11.17
C VAL A 218 -0.18 -12.83 10.62
N GLY A 219 0.67 -13.85 10.81
CA GLY A 219 0.45 -15.20 10.27
C GLY A 219 1.40 -15.56 9.12
N CYS A 220 1.10 -16.67 8.45
CA CYS A 220 1.86 -17.25 7.32
C CYS A 220 3.38 -17.34 7.53
N LEU A 221 3.80 -17.70 8.75
CA LEU A 221 5.21 -17.95 9.05
C LEU A 221 5.60 -19.32 8.46
N LEU A 222 6.56 -19.28 7.57
CA LEU A 222 7.19 -20.44 6.94
C LEU A 222 8.64 -20.53 7.40
N THR A 223 9.25 -21.68 7.19
CA THR A 223 10.67 -21.92 7.45
C THR A 223 11.33 -22.27 6.13
N ASP A 224 12.41 -21.57 5.79
CA ASP A 224 13.19 -21.87 4.60
C ASP A 224 14.05 -23.13 4.78
N GLU A 225 14.75 -23.52 3.70
CA GLU A 225 15.66 -24.66 3.69
C GLU A 225 16.83 -24.56 4.68
N ASN A 226 17.13 -23.35 5.17
CA ASN A 226 18.20 -23.06 6.13
C ASN A 226 17.68 -22.97 7.57
N GLY A 227 16.39 -23.21 7.81
CA GLY A 227 15.77 -23.11 9.13
C GLY A 227 15.41 -21.68 9.54
N GLN A 228 15.52 -20.69 8.64
CA GLN A 228 15.16 -19.31 8.93
C GLN A 228 13.65 -19.10 8.73
N ALA A 229 12.99 -18.54 9.75
CA ALA A 229 11.59 -18.17 9.65
C ALA A 229 11.42 -16.94 8.74
N TYR A 230 10.51 -17.03 7.78
CA TYR A 230 10.10 -15.90 6.94
C TYR A 230 8.59 -15.87 6.80
N GLN A 231 8.03 -14.69 6.54
CA GLN A 231 6.61 -14.54 6.29
C GLN A 231 6.34 -14.64 4.79
N LYS A 232 5.38 -15.50 4.41
CA LYS A 232 4.94 -15.63 3.01
C LYS A 232 4.49 -14.26 2.46
N GLY A 233 4.92 -13.92 1.24
CA GLY A 233 4.43 -12.75 0.53
C GLY A 233 2.92 -12.75 0.38
N GLY A 234 2.29 -11.58 0.54
CA GLY A 234 0.84 -11.42 0.44
C GLY A 234 0.01 -12.04 1.58
N CYS A 235 0.61 -12.46 2.69
CA CYS A 235 -0.11 -13.02 3.84
C CYS A 235 -1.19 -12.07 4.41
N GLY A 236 -2.46 -12.48 4.48
CA GLY A 236 -3.56 -11.59 4.85
C GLY A 236 -4.15 -10.79 3.68
N GLY A 237 -3.72 -11.10 2.44
CA GLY A 237 -4.20 -10.49 1.21
C GLY A 237 -3.72 -9.05 1.02
N PHE A 238 -4.48 -8.26 0.26
CA PHE A 238 -4.20 -6.83 0.04
C PHE A 238 -5.27 -5.93 0.66
N GLY A 239 -6.04 -6.44 1.62
CA GLY A 239 -7.09 -5.64 2.26
C GLY A 239 -8.35 -5.53 1.41
N LYS A 240 -8.78 -6.58 0.70
CA LYS A 240 -10.01 -6.61 -0.10
C LYS A 240 -11.20 -6.01 0.67
N GLY A 241 -11.37 -6.41 1.93
CA GLY A 241 -12.45 -5.91 2.79
C GLY A 241 -12.26 -4.45 3.21
N ASN A 242 -11.02 -3.98 3.27
CA ASN A 242 -10.66 -2.61 3.66
C ASN A 242 -10.71 -1.62 2.51
N PHE A 243 -10.54 -2.05 1.26
CA PHE A 243 -10.56 -1.15 0.09
C PHE A 243 -11.84 -0.31 0.04
N SER A 244 -13.00 -0.90 0.32
CA SER A 244 -14.25 -0.14 0.35
C SER A 244 -14.26 0.98 1.41
N GLU A 245 -13.66 0.75 2.58
CA GLU A 245 -13.57 1.75 3.66
C GLU A 245 -12.46 2.78 3.40
N LEU A 246 -11.35 2.35 2.80
CA LEU A 246 -10.31 3.24 2.32
C LEU A 246 -10.88 4.23 1.29
N PHE A 247 -11.59 3.73 0.28
CA PHE A 247 -12.14 4.59 -0.77
C PHE A 247 -13.20 5.53 -0.23
N LYS A 248 -14.06 5.10 0.70
CA LYS A 248 -14.96 6.03 1.40
C LYS A 248 -14.19 7.14 2.12
N SER A 249 -13.09 6.79 2.79
CA SER A 249 -12.26 7.77 3.51
C SER A 249 -11.56 8.75 2.56
N ILE A 250 -11.10 8.27 1.40
CA ILE A 250 -10.53 9.12 0.32
C ILE A 250 -11.61 10.02 -0.27
N GLU A 251 -12.78 9.48 -0.63
CA GLU A 251 -13.90 10.25 -1.19
C GLU A 251 -14.41 11.32 -0.22
N GLU A 252 -14.47 11.01 1.08
CA GLU A 252 -14.79 11.98 2.13
C GLU A 252 -13.73 13.07 2.23
N TYR A 253 -12.45 12.70 2.19
CA TYR A 253 -11.36 13.67 2.19
C TYR A 253 -11.40 14.58 0.95
N GLU A 254 -11.61 14.03 -0.24
CA GLU A 254 -11.75 14.81 -1.49
C GLU A 254 -12.92 15.81 -1.41
N LYS A 255 -14.07 15.43 -0.84
CA LYS A 255 -15.19 16.37 -0.60
C LYS A 255 -14.74 17.58 0.24
N THR A 256 -13.85 17.39 1.22
CA THR A 256 -13.33 18.50 2.02
C THR A 256 -12.38 19.42 1.24
N LEU A 257 -11.75 18.91 0.19
CA LEU A 257 -10.88 19.69 -0.69
C LEU A 257 -11.70 20.48 -1.73
N GLU A 258 -12.70 19.85 -2.36
CA GLU A 258 -13.61 20.51 -3.31
C GLU A 258 -14.35 21.70 -2.67
N GLY A 259 -14.77 21.54 -1.41
CA GLY A 259 -15.44 22.61 -0.65
C GLY A 259 -14.55 23.82 -0.32
N ARG A 260 -13.22 23.67 -0.34
CA ARG A 260 -12.26 24.76 -0.09
C ARG A 260 -11.91 25.56 -1.35
N VAL A 261 -12.21 25.04 -2.54
CA VAL A 261 -11.96 25.74 -3.82
C VAL A 261 -13.11 26.71 -4.15
N GLN A 262 -14.27 26.57 -3.49
CA GLN A 262 -15.44 27.44 -3.69
C GLN A 262 -15.59 28.56 -2.65
N SER A 263 -14.62 28.75 -1.73
CA SER A 263 -14.64 29.79 -0.69
C SER A 263 -13.57 30.86 -0.89
#